data_AF-A0A4P8TH08-F1
#
_entry.id   AF-A0A4P8TH08-F1
#
_cell.length_a   1.000
_cell.length_b   1.000
_cell.length_c   1.000
_cell.angle_alpha   90.00
_cell.angle_beta   90.00
_cell.angle_gamma   90.00
#
_symmetry.space_group_name_H-M   'P 1'
#
loop_
_entity.id
_entity.type
_entity.pdbx_description
1 polymer ?
#
loop_
_entity_poly.entity_id
_entity_poly.type
_entity_poly.pdbx_seq_one_letter_code
_entity_poly.pdbx_strand_id
1 'polypeptide(L)'
;MRVAPGTPPPVLAAGALAWREGASGVEVMLVHRPRYDDWSVPKGKLDKGETFPAAAVREVAEETGYRVRLHRPLPASVYLLPDGRTKIVQYWTATVRAKVAPGPENPREIDEVRWVDLDEATALLTRQSDVVTVESLRRHLDADELRTVPIIIQRHAAAVSRAKWRKGESKGEKSRPLSGKGKKQAQALPPLLDAFDPSRILSSPWKRCRTTVEPFAKEAGLDVRTKAELTEAGHADRPSRTAAVVERVMHEARATVVCTHRPVLPTIIESVRRVSARGAALELPRQDPYLAAGEALVLHTTPSGSVVAIERHLPNIG
;
A
#
# COMPACT_ATOMS: atom_id res chain seq x y z
N MET A 1 -4.59 15.65 6.95
CA MET A 1 -5.91 16.29 7.07
C MET A 1 -5.77 17.44 8.07
N ARG A 2 -6.07 18.69 7.71
CA ARG A 2 -6.12 19.80 8.68
C ARG A 2 -7.57 19.85 9.19
N VAL A 3 -7.76 19.56 10.48
CA VAL A 3 -9.08 19.65 11.13
C VAL A 3 -9.31 21.10 11.53
N ALA A 4 -10.53 21.62 11.33
CA ALA A 4 -10.87 22.98 11.73
C ALA A 4 -10.65 23.15 13.25
N PRO A 5 -10.20 24.34 13.72
CA PRO A 5 -10.05 24.59 15.15
C PRO A 5 -11.37 24.31 15.89
N GLY A 6 -11.33 23.46 16.93
CA GLY A 6 -12.50 23.13 17.76
C GLY A 6 -13.22 21.83 17.42
N THR A 7 -12.92 21.17 16.30
CA THR A 7 -13.47 19.83 16.00
C THR A 7 -12.49 18.74 16.46
N PRO A 8 -12.92 17.73 17.23
CA PRO A 8 -12.05 16.62 17.60
C PRO A 8 -11.56 15.87 16.34
N PRO A 9 -10.30 15.39 16.33
CA PRO A 9 -9.76 14.71 15.17
C PRO A 9 -10.54 13.43 14.85
N PRO A 10 -10.62 13.04 13.56
CA PRO A 10 -11.34 11.84 13.17
C PRO A 10 -10.71 10.59 13.78
N VAL A 11 -11.54 9.59 14.05
CA VAL A 11 -11.07 8.25 14.41
C VAL A 11 -10.74 7.52 13.11
N LEU A 12 -9.45 7.22 12.91
CA LEU A 12 -8.98 6.50 11.74
C LEU A 12 -8.90 5.02 12.03
N ALA A 13 -9.39 4.20 11.10
CA ALA A 13 -9.35 2.76 11.16
C ALA A 13 -9.03 2.15 9.79
N ALA A 14 -8.57 0.92 9.79
CA ALA A 14 -8.26 0.16 8.58
C ALA A 14 -8.64 -1.31 8.75
N GLY A 15 -8.96 -1.97 7.65
CA GLY A 15 -9.31 -3.38 7.63
C GLY A 15 -9.09 -4.01 6.26
N ALA A 16 -9.32 -5.31 6.15
CA ALA A 16 -9.26 -5.99 4.86
C ALA A 16 -10.27 -7.11 4.74
N LEU A 17 -10.89 -7.21 3.56
CA LEU A 17 -11.71 -8.34 3.15
C LEU A 17 -10.78 -9.37 2.51
N ALA A 18 -10.32 -10.32 3.32
CA ALA A 18 -9.48 -11.40 2.82
C ALA A 18 -10.34 -12.39 2.04
N TRP A 19 -9.81 -12.89 0.93
CA TRP A 19 -10.46 -13.87 0.08
C TRP A 19 -9.53 -15.03 -0.26
N ARG A 20 -10.12 -16.18 -0.61
CA ARG A 20 -9.42 -17.37 -1.11
C ARG A 20 -10.29 -18.10 -2.14
N GLU A 21 -9.66 -18.98 -2.91
CA GLU A 21 -10.40 -19.97 -3.70
C GLU A 21 -10.83 -21.12 -2.79
N GLY A 22 -12.15 -21.32 -2.68
CA GLY A 22 -12.80 -22.45 -2.04
C GLY A 22 -13.25 -23.50 -3.05
N ALA A 23 -13.98 -24.51 -2.58
CA ALA A 23 -14.42 -25.63 -3.42
C ALA A 23 -15.48 -25.24 -4.48
N SER A 24 -16.33 -24.27 -4.15
CA SER A 24 -17.45 -23.81 -4.97
C SER A 24 -17.25 -22.42 -5.59
N GLY A 25 -16.10 -21.78 -5.35
CA GLY A 25 -15.83 -20.42 -5.82
C GLY A 25 -15.01 -19.61 -4.82
N VAL A 26 -15.10 -18.29 -4.91
CA VAL A 26 -14.39 -17.39 -3.99
C VAL A 26 -15.10 -17.35 -2.64
N GLU A 27 -14.33 -17.57 -1.58
CA GLU A 27 -14.75 -17.38 -0.19
C GLU A 27 -14.11 -16.13 0.40
N VAL A 28 -14.80 -15.47 1.32
CA VAL A 28 -14.30 -14.31 2.07
C VAL A 28 -14.29 -14.57 3.57
N MET A 29 -13.36 -13.92 4.26
CA MET A 29 -13.19 -14.06 5.71
C MET A 29 -13.98 -12.98 6.47
N LEU A 30 -14.86 -13.42 7.37
CA LEU A 30 -15.61 -12.57 8.29
C LEU A 30 -15.30 -12.93 9.75
N VAL A 31 -15.50 -11.97 10.65
CA VAL A 31 -15.36 -12.14 12.09
C VAL A 31 -16.66 -11.84 12.81
N HIS A 32 -16.96 -12.65 13.82
CA HIS A 32 -18.07 -12.41 14.75
C HIS A 32 -17.58 -11.66 15.99
N ARG A 33 -18.38 -10.70 16.46
CA ARG A 33 -18.07 -9.89 17.65
C ARG A 33 -19.10 -10.14 18.74
N PRO A 34 -18.78 -10.88 19.83
CA PRO A 34 -19.75 -11.26 20.85
C PRO A 34 -20.35 -10.06 21.58
N ARG A 35 -19.62 -8.94 21.66
CA ARG A 35 -20.12 -7.70 22.28
C ARG A 35 -21.34 -7.11 21.55
N TYR A 36 -21.42 -7.30 20.23
CA TYR A 36 -22.45 -6.72 19.38
C TYR A 36 -23.37 -7.76 18.75
N ASP A 37 -23.01 -9.05 18.89
CA ASP A 37 -23.67 -10.18 18.21
C ASP A 37 -23.80 -9.92 16.70
N ASP A 38 -22.70 -9.47 16.08
CA ASP A 38 -22.67 -9.07 14.68
C ASP A 38 -21.47 -9.63 13.91
N TRP A 39 -21.67 -9.82 12.60
CA TRP A 39 -20.63 -10.20 11.66
C TRP A 39 -20.11 -8.96 10.93
N SER A 40 -18.79 -8.86 10.81
CA SER A 40 -18.15 -7.76 10.11
C SER A 40 -16.86 -8.16 9.41
N VAL A 41 -16.39 -7.28 8.53
CA VAL A 41 -15.04 -7.37 7.98
C VAL A 41 -14.02 -7.00 9.07
N PRO A 42 -12.90 -7.75 9.19
CA PRO A 42 -11.86 -7.47 10.17
C PRO A 42 -11.29 -6.06 10.00
N LYS A 43 -11.20 -5.30 11.09
CA LYS A 43 -10.73 -3.90 11.10
C LYS A 43 -10.53 -3.38 12.53
N GLY A 44 -9.60 -2.45 12.67
CA GLY A 44 -9.46 -1.68 13.90
C GLY A 44 -8.77 -0.35 13.71
N LYS A 45 -8.43 0.30 14.82
CA LYS A 45 -7.98 1.69 14.83
C LYS A 45 -6.51 1.77 14.49
N LEU A 46 -6.11 2.84 13.82
CA LEU A 46 -4.69 3.10 13.60
C LEU A 46 -3.99 3.40 14.93
N ASP A 47 -2.83 2.80 15.11
CA ASP A 47 -1.90 3.19 16.16
C ASP A 47 -1.18 4.51 15.83
N LYS A 48 -0.58 5.12 16.85
CA LYS A 48 0.15 6.38 16.67
C LYS A 48 1.33 6.17 15.73
N GLY A 49 1.32 6.88 14.60
CA GLY A 49 2.38 6.80 13.60
C GLY A 49 2.18 5.68 12.58
N GLU A 50 1.10 4.92 12.68
CA GLU A 50 0.77 3.85 11.75
C GLU A 50 0.18 4.39 10.44
N THR A 51 0.36 3.64 9.36
CA THR A 51 -0.28 3.90 8.06
C THR A 51 -1.50 3.00 7.90
N PHE A 52 -2.50 3.39 7.10
CA PHE A 52 -3.68 2.55 6.93
C PHE A 52 -3.37 1.13 6.41
N PRO A 53 -2.47 0.91 5.42
CA PRO A 53 -2.11 -0.45 5.00
C PRO A 53 -1.49 -1.28 6.12
N ALA A 54 -0.59 -0.68 6.92
CA ALA A 54 0.03 -1.37 8.04
C ALA A 54 -1.01 -1.77 9.11
N ALA A 55 -1.90 -0.83 9.44
CA ALA A 55 -3.01 -1.08 10.36
C ALA A 55 -3.94 -2.19 9.85
N ALA A 56 -4.31 -2.19 8.56
CA ALA A 56 -5.17 -3.22 8.00
C ALA A 56 -4.58 -4.63 8.16
N VAL A 57 -3.27 -4.77 7.92
CA VAL A 57 -2.60 -6.08 8.06
C VAL A 57 -2.47 -6.50 9.52
N ARG A 58 -2.13 -5.55 10.41
CA ARG A 58 -2.04 -5.81 11.85
C ARG A 58 -3.39 -6.24 12.41
N GLU A 59 -4.44 -5.47 12.16
CA GLU A 59 -5.79 -5.73 12.67
C GLU A 59 -6.35 -7.06 12.18
N VAL A 60 -6.13 -7.42 10.90
CA VAL A 60 -6.51 -8.75 10.40
C VAL A 60 -5.75 -9.84 11.14
N ALA A 61 -4.45 -9.66 11.41
CA ALA A 61 -3.67 -10.63 12.15
C ALA A 61 -4.13 -10.77 13.61
N GLU A 62 -4.43 -9.66 14.30
CA GLU A 62 -4.91 -9.66 15.69
C GLU A 62 -6.31 -10.30 15.80
N GLU A 63 -7.23 -9.94 14.90
CA GLU A 63 -8.64 -10.39 14.94
C GLU A 63 -8.83 -11.81 14.40
N THR A 64 -7.89 -12.36 13.63
CA THR A 64 -8.09 -13.66 12.96
C THR A 64 -6.92 -14.63 13.05
N GLY A 65 -5.74 -14.15 13.42
CA GLY A 65 -4.47 -14.86 13.35
C GLY A 65 -3.88 -14.95 11.94
N TYR A 66 -4.60 -14.57 10.89
CA TYR A 66 -4.10 -14.66 9.52
C TYR A 66 -3.17 -13.50 9.17
N ARG A 67 -1.98 -13.82 8.65
CA ARG A 67 -1.17 -12.85 7.93
C ARG A 67 -1.69 -12.71 6.51
N VAL A 68 -1.88 -11.47 6.07
CA VAL A 68 -2.42 -11.18 4.75
C VAL A 68 -1.48 -10.34 3.89
N ARG A 69 -1.72 -10.38 2.59
CA ARG A 69 -1.14 -9.50 1.59
C ARG A 69 -2.27 -8.66 0.99
N LEU A 70 -2.13 -7.35 1.06
CA LEU A 70 -3.12 -6.44 0.51
C LEU A 70 -3.09 -6.40 -1.02
N HIS A 71 -4.27 -6.32 -1.60
CA HIS A 71 -4.55 -6.11 -3.00
C HIS A 71 -5.24 -4.75 -3.17
N ARG A 72 -6.24 -4.64 -4.06
CA ARG A 72 -6.88 -3.37 -4.41
C ARG A 72 -7.56 -2.73 -3.20
N PRO A 73 -7.53 -1.38 -3.08
CA PRO A 73 -8.35 -0.68 -2.11
C PRO A 73 -9.84 -0.87 -2.45
N LEU A 74 -10.65 -0.96 -1.40
CA LEU A 74 -12.11 -1.02 -1.43
C LEU A 74 -12.68 0.34 -1.00
N PRO A 75 -13.97 0.61 -1.27
CA PRO A 75 -14.61 1.85 -0.82
C PRO A 75 -14.46 2.06 0.68
N ALA A 76 -14.08 3.28 1.06
CA ALA A 76 -13.97 3.65 2.47
C ALA A 76 -15.35 3.84 3.11
N SER A 77 -15.47 3.50 4.39
CA SER A 77 -16.66 3.80 5.22
C SER A 77 -16.43 5.08 6.01
N VAL A 78 -17.40 5.99 5.98
CA VAL A 78 -17.34 7.28 6.72
C VAL A 78 -18.66 7.50 7.44
N TYR A 79 -18.61 7.63 8.76
CA TYR A 79 -19.81 7.82 9.59
C TYR A 79 -19.49 8.58 10.88
N LEU A 80 -20.52 9.11 11.55
CA LEU A 80 -20.39 9.83 12.82
C LEU A 80 -20.48 8.85 14.00
N LEU A 81 -19.62 9.06 14.99
CA LEU A 81 -19.69 8.39 16.28
C LEU A 81 -20.65 9.14 17.22
N PRO A 82 -21.15 8.48 18.30
CA PRO A 82 -22.03 9.12 19.29
C PRO A 82 -21.43 10.38 19.95
N ASP A 83 -20.10 10.48 20.01
CA ASP A 83 -19.38 11.63 20.54
C ASP A 83 -19.14 12.76 19.50
N GLY A 84 -19.77 12.66 18.33
CA GLY A 84 -19.68 13.65 17.26
C GLY A 84 -18.43 13.54 16.38
N ARG A 85 -17.47 12.66 16.68
CA ARG A 85 -16.29 12.46 15.83
C ARG A 85 -16.65 11.71 14.56
N THR A 86 -16.05 12.11 13.44
CA THR A 86 -16.08 11.29 12.21
C THR A 86 -15.17 10.08 12.39
N LYS A 87 -15.68 8.88 12.09
CA LYS A 87 -14.89 7.67 11.91
C LYS A 87 -14.70 7.40 10.42
N ILE A 88 -13.46 7.13 10.02
CA ILE A 88 -13.08 6.81 8.65
C ILE A 88 -12.41 5.44 8.68
N VAL A 89 -12.94 4.49 7.91
CA VAL A 89 -12.37 3.15 7.75
C VAL A 89 -11.94 2.96 6.30
N GLN A 90 -10.66 2.68 6.07
CA GLN A 90 -10.19 2.25 4.74
C GLN A 90 -10.10 0.73 4.69
N TYR A 91 -10.48 0.16 3.56
CA TYR A 91 -10.47 -1.29 3.35
C TYR A 91 -9.66 -1.66 2.13
N TRP A 92 -9.14 -2.88 2.13
CA TRP A 92 -8.50 -3.51 0.99
C TRP A 92 -9.08 -4.91 0.77
N THR A 93 -9.05 -5.37 -0.47
CA THR A 93 -9.07 -6.82 -0.72
C THR A 93 -7.74 -7.41 -0.27
N ALA A 94 -7.72 -8.65 0.19
CA ALA A 94 -6.48 -9.28 0.63
C ALA A 94 -6.46 -10.80 0.35
N THR A 95 -5.27 -11.38 0.28
CA THR A 95 -5.08 -12.85 0.26
C THR A 95 -4.28 -13.27 1.49
N VAL A 96 -4.52 -14.48 1.99
CA VAL A 96 -3.75 -15.03 3.12
C VAL A 96 -2.38 -15.52 2.68
N ARG A 97 -1.35 -15.24 3.48
CA ARG A 97 0.03 -15.73 3.24
C ARG A 97 0.25 -17.15 3.76
N ALA A 98 -0.61 -17.61 4.67
CA ALA A 98 -0.61 -18.96 5.22
C ALA A 98 -2.02 -19.54 5.22
N LYS A 99 -2.15 -20.85 5.00
CA LYS A 99 -3.45 -21.54 4.94
C LYS A 99 -4.11 -21.73 6.32
N VAL A 100 -3.32 -21.66 7.39
CA VAL A 100 -3.77 -21.89 8.76
C VAL A 100 -3.29 -20.72 9.62
N ALA A 101 -4.12 -20.34 10.59
CA ALA A 101 -3.86 -19.28 11.55
C ALA A 101 -4.04 -19.80 12.97
N PRO A 102 -3.36 -19.19 13.98
CA PRO A 102 -3.52 -19.54 15.39
C PRO A 102 -4.89 -19.12 15.98
N GLY A 103 -5.69 -18.33 15.24
CA GLY A 103 -6.95 -17.76 15.70
C GLY A 103 -6.80 -16.34 16.27
N PRO A 104 -7.90 -15.74 16.76
CA PRO A 104 -7.92 -14.38 17.31
C PRO A 104 -7.06 -14.26 18.57
N GLU A 105 -6.35 -13.14 18.72
CA GLU A 105 -5.54 -12.86 19.92
C GLU A 105 -6.41 -12.61 21.17
N ASN A 106 -7.63 -12.10 20.98
CA ASN A 106 -8.56 -11.80 22.06
C ASN A 106 -9.96 -12.39 21.80
N PRO A 107 -10.27 -13.59 22.34
CA PRO A 107 -11.57 -14.24 22.20
C PRO A 107 -12.77 -13.45 22.73
N ARG A 108 -12.54 -12.43 23.58
CA ARG A 108 -13.61 -11.55 24.08
C ARG A 108 -14.01 -10.48 23.07
N GLU A 109 -13.15 -10.21 22.10
CA GLU A 109 -13.36 -9.24 21.03
C GLU A 109 -13.86 -9.94 19.77
N ILE A 110 -13.22 -11.04 19.39
CA ILE A 110 -13.61 -11.91 18.30
C ILE A 110 -13.66 -13.35 18.82
N ASP A 111 -14.84 -13.95 18.88
CA ASP A 111 -15.02 -15.34 19.28
C ASP A 111 -15.08 -16.32 18.11
N GLU A 112 -15.34 -15.82 16.89
CA GLU A 112 -15.44 -16.65 15.70
C GLU A 112 -14.86 -15.99 14.43
N VAL A 113 -14.19 -16.81 13.61
CA VAL A 113 -13.69 -16.46 12.28
C VAL A 113 -14.25 -17.46 11.28
N ARG A 114 -14.94 -16.99 10.24
CA ARG A 114 -15.50 -17.86 9.18
C ARG A 114 -15.03 -17.47 7.80
N TRP A 115 -14.82 -18.49 6.99
CA TRP A 115 -14.74 -18.37 5.53
C TRP A 115 -16.09 -18.77 4.96
N VAL A 116 -16.72 -17.87 4.22
CA VAL A 116 -18.06 -18.05 3.67
C VAL A 116 -18.06 -17.63 2.20
N ASP A 117 -19.01 -18.14 1.41
CA ASP A 117 -19.17 -17.66 0.03
C ASP A 117 -19.71 -16.21 0.01
N LEU A 118 -19.70 -15.60 -1.17
CA LEU A 118 -20.07 -14.20 -1.32
C LEU A 118 -21.55 -13.91 -1.01
N ASP A 119 -22.46 -14.86 -1.24
CA ASP A 119 -23.89 -14.67 -0.98
C ASP A 119 -24.18 -14.81 0.52
N GLU A 120 -23.59 -15.82 1.17
CA GLU A 120 -23.63 -15.98 2.61
C GLU A 120 -22.98 -14.77 3.32
N ALA A 121 -21.85 -14.26 2.82
CA ALA A 121 -21.21 -13.07 3.38
C ALA A 121 -22.17 -11.87 3.39
N THR A 122 -22.84 -11.60 2.27
CA THR A 122 -23.82 -10.51 2.17
C THR A 122 -25.01 -10.71 3.11
N ALA A 123 -25.43 -11.96 3.36
CA ALA A 123 -26.52 -12.27 4.29
C ALA A 123 -26.12 -12.13 5.77
N LEU A 124 -24.88 -12.49 6.13
CA LEU A 124 -24.38 -12.41 7.50
C LEU A 124 -24.04 -10.98 7.93
N LEU A 125 -23.49 -10.18 7.01
CA LEU A 125 -22.99 -8.84 7.31
C LEU A 125 -24.09 -7.91 7.80
N THR A 126 -23.93 -7.41 9.03
CA THR A 126 -24.96 -6.60 9.70
C THR A 126 -24.90 -5.12 9.28
N ARG A 127 -23.76 -4.66 8.74
CA ARG A 127 -23.54 -3.26 8.36
C ARG A 127 -23.51 -3.12 6.84
N GLN A 128 -24.33 -2.20 6.31
CA GLN A 128 -24.33 -1.88 4.88
C GLN A 128 -22.95 -1.48 4.35
N SER A 129 -22.14 -0.80 5.16
CA SER A 129 -20.77 -0.43 4.76
C SER A 129 -19.89 -1.64 4.52
N ASP A 130 -20.07 -2.73 5.27
CA ASP A 130 -19.32 -3.96 5.06
C ASP A 130 -19.88 -4.73 3.84
N VAL A 131 -21.20 -4.73 3.62
CA VAL A 131 -21.80 -5.30 2.39
C VAL A 131 -21.23 -4.67 1.12
N VAL A 132 -21.02 -3.34 1.12
CA VAL A 132 -20.38 -2.62 0.00
C VAL A 132 -18.98 -3.16 -0.32
N THR A 133 -18.25 -3.68 0.67
CA THR A 133 -16.92 -4.29 0.45
C THR A 133 -17.03 -5.60 -0.32
N VAL A 134 -17.99 -6.46 0.02
CA VAL A 134 -18.26 -7.74 -0.66
C VAL A 134 -18.75 -7.50 -2.09
N GLU A 135 -19.68 -6.57 -2.30
CA GLU A 135 -20.17 -6.21 -3.63
C GLU A 135 -19.08 -5.59 -4.52
N SER A 136 -18.12 -4.88 -3.92
CA SER A 136 -16.96 -4.36 -4.65
C SER A 136 -15.99 -5.47 -5.03
N LEU A 137 -15.77 -6.44 -4.14
CA LEU A 137 -14.98 -7.64 -4.44
C LEU A 137 -15.62 -8.45 -5.56
N ARG A 138 -16.94 -8.67 -5.54
CA ARG A 138 -17.69 -9.35 -6.60
C ARG A 138 -17.48 -8.69 -7.96
N ARG A 139 -17.60 -7.35 -8.03
CA ARG A 139 -17.30 -6.58 -9.25
C ARG A 139 -15.85 -6.76 -9.73
N HIS A 140 -14.89 -6.88 -8.83
CA HIS A 140 -13.49 -7.14 -9.20
C HIS A 140 -13.29 -8.57 -9.72
N LEU A 141 -14.00 -9.54 -9.15
CA LEU A 141 -14.00 -10.93 -9.60
C LEU A 141 -14.59 -11.04 -11.02
N ASP A 142 -15.76 -10.45 -11.25
CA ASP A 142 -16.46 -10.49 -12.55
C ASP A 142 -15.65 -9.85 -13.68
N ALA A 143 -14.78 -8.88 -13.33
CA ALA A 143 -13.90 -8.21 -14.27
C ALA A 143 -12.55 -8.92 -14.50
N ASP A 144 -12.29 -10.06 -13.84
CA ASP A 144 -10.98 -10.73 -13.79
C ASP A 144 -9.85 -9.83 -13.27
N GLU A 145 -10.19 -8.94 -12.33
CA GLU A 145 -9.29 -7.95 -11.74
C GLU A 145 -9.09 -8.16 -10.23
N LEU A 146 -9.57 -9.29 -9.67
CA LEU A 146 -9.45 -9.59 -8.24
C LEU A 146 -8.00 -9.90 -7.85
N ARG A 147 -7.30 -10.69 -8.68
CA ARG A 147 -5.88 -11.00 -8.48
C ARG A 147 -5.03 -9.86 -9.02
N THR A 148 -4.27 -9.22 -8.12
CA THR A 148 -3.30 -8.19 -8.50
C THR A 148 -1.91 -8.41 -7.91
N VAL A 149 -0.93 -7.76 -8.50
CA VAL A 149 0.44 -7.65 -8.02
C VAL A 149 0.79 -6.17 -7.79
N PRO A 150 1.40 -5.83 -6.63
CA PRO A 150 1.74 -4.45 -6.33
C PRO A 150 3.08 -4.10 -6.97
N ILE A 151 3.06 -3.08 -7.83
CA ILE A 151 4.27 -2.41 -8.26
C ILE A 151 4.32 -1.07 -7.53
N ILE A 152 5.31 -0.91 -6.66
CA ILE A 152 5.40 0.23 -5.73
C ILE A 152 6.48 1.18 -6.21
N ILE A 153 6.09 2.33 -6.75
CA ILE A 153 7.03 3.41 -7.09
C ILE A 153 7.33 4.21 -5.83
N GLN A 154 8.54 4.06 -5.30
CA GLN A 154 9.00 4.73 -4.09
C GLN A 154 9.86 5.94 -4.44
N ARG A 155 9.38 7.17 -4.19
CA ARG A 155 10.29 8.32 -4.22
C ARG A 155 11.22 8.23 -3.02
N HIS A 156 12.53 8.43 -3.22
CA HIS A 156 13.46 8.45 -2.09
C HIS A 156 13.02 9.42 -0.97
N ALA A 157 13.35 9.09 0.27
CA ALA A 157 13.06 9.91 1.43
C ALA A 157 13.79 11.27 1.40
N ALA A 158 13.43 12.18 2.29
CA ALA A 158 14.00 13.54 2.32
C ALA A 158 15.54 13.51 2.41
N ALA A 159 16.23 14.13 1.45
CA ALA A 159 17.68 14.18 1.41
C ALA A 159 18.23 15.52 1.90
N VAL A 160 19.52 15.56 2.27
CA VAL A 160 20.22 16.83 2.58
C VAL A 160 20.09 17.77 1.39
N SER A 161 19.82 19.06 1.63
CA SER A 161 19.67 20.03 0.53
C SER A 161 20.95 20.13 -0.30
N ARG A 162 20.81 20.36 -1.61
CA ARG A 162 21.98 20.48 -2.51
C ARG A 162 22.93 21.61 -2.08
N ALA A 163 22.37 22.74 -1.62
CA ALA A 163 23.15 23.87 -1.12
C ALA A 163 24.02 23.49 0.10
N LYS A 164 23.46 22.76 1.07
CA LYS A 164 24.21 22.30 2.24
C LYS A 164 25.24 21.23 1.88
N TRP A 165 24.90 20.32 0.96
CA TRP A 165 25.79 19.24 0.52
C TRP A 165 27.04 19.77 -0.21
N ARG A 166 26.87 20.72 -1.14
CA ARG A 166 27.98 21.33 -1.90
C ARG A 166 28.98 22.07 -1.01
N LYS A 167 28.54 22.60 0.13
CA LYS A 167 29.42 23.28 1.10
C LYS A 167 30.19 22.31 2.00
N GLY A 168 29.75 21.04 2.09
CA GLY A 168 30.22 20.11 3.11
C GLY A 168 31.10 18.97 2.61
N GLU A 169 30.95 18.48 1.37
CA GLU A 169 31.70 17.30 0.90
C GLU A 169 31.98 17.29 -0.62
N SER A 170 33.17 16.79 -0.99
CA SER A 170 33.67 16.65 -2.37
C SER A 170 33.19 15.38 -3.11
N LYS A 171 32.29 14.59 -2.51
CA LYS A 171 31.92 13.23 -2.97
C LYS A 171 30.82 13.20 -4.07
N GLY A 172 30.42 14.36 -4.60
CA GLY A 172 29.47 14.50 -5.70
C GLY A 172 28.00 14.20 -5.36
N GLU A 173 27.10 14.39 -6.32
CA GLU A 173 25.64 14.25 -6.14
C GLU A 173 25.18 12.80 -5.89
N LYS A 174 25.92 11.81 -6.42
CA LYS A 174 25.60 10.38 -6.32
C LYS A 174 25.64 9.86 -4.86
N SER A 175 26.47 10.49 -4.02
CA SER A 175 26.70 10.11 -2.62
C SER A 175 25.87 10.92 -1.61
N ARG A 176 25.06 11.88 -2.08
CA ARG A 176 24.26 12.75 -1.21
C ARG A 176 23.30 11.94 -0.32
N PRO A 177 23.41 12.05 1.02
CA PRO A 177 22.68 11.19 1.94
C PRO A 177 21.25 11.70 2.25
N LEU A 178 20.48 10.85 2.93
CA LEU A 178 19.24 11.26 3.57
C LEU A 178 19.49 12.30 4.66
N SER A 179 18.53 13.21 4.86
CA SER A 179 18.50 14.11 6.01
C SER A 179 18.03 13.36 7.27
N GLY A 180 18.09 13.99 8.45
CA GLY A 180 17.53 13.41 9.68
C GLY A 180 16.05 13.02 9.54
N LYS A 181 15.24 13.89 8.94
CA LYS A 181 13.84 13.59 8.57
C LYS A 181 13.75 12.39 7.63
N GLY A 182 14.58 12.35 6.59
CA GLY A 182 14.57 11.25 5.61
C GLY A 182 14.94 9.90 6.21
N LYS A 183 15.86 9.87 7.19
CA LYS A 183 16.19 8.65 7.92
C LYS A 183 14.98 8.12 8.69
N LYS A 184 14.21 8.99 9.37
CA LYS A 184 12.97 8.60 10.03
C LYS A 184 11.94 8.06 9.04
N GLN A 185 11.78 8.71 7.88
CA GLN A 185 10.89 8.23 6.82
C GLN A 185 11.30 6.84 6.33
N ALA A 186 12.59 6.61 6.07
CA ALA A 186 13.08 5.31 5.62
C ALA A 186 12.82 4.20 6.65
N GLN A 187 12.97 4.50 7.95
CA GLN A 187 12.69 3.54 9.02
C GLN A 187 11.20 3.25 9.22
N ALA A 188 10.31 4.15 8.77
CA ALA A 188 8.87 3.95 8.85
C ALA A 188 8.28 3.27 7.60
N LEU A 189 9.08 3.01 6.55
CA LEU A 189 8.63 2.34 5.33
C LEU A 189 8.36 0.83 5.48
N PRO A 190 9.08 0.03 6.29
CA PRO A 190 8.93 -1.42 6.23
C PRO A 190 7.50 -1.92 6.46
N PRO A 191 6.75 -1.49 7.50
CA PRO A 191 5.37 -1.96 7.68
C PRO A 191 4.44 -1.57 6.53
N LEU A 192 4.65 -0.39 5.93
CA LEU A 192 3.89 0.06 4.77
C LEU A 192 4.18 -0.78 3.53
N LEU A 193 5.45 -1.07 3.24
CA LEU A 193 5.84 -1.84 2.05
C LEU A 193 5.52 -3.32 2.23
N ASP A 194 5.76 -3.88 3.41
CA ASP A 194 5.46 -5.29 3.73
C ASP A 194 3.96 -5.58 3.64
N ALA A 195 3.07 -4.62 3.88
CA ALA A 195 1.63 -4.84 3.75
C ALA A 195 1.22 -5.38 2.37
N PHE A 196 2.01 -5.10 1.34
CA PHE A 196 1.81 -5.53 -0.04
C PHE A 196 2.70 -6.73 -0.45
N ASP A 197 3.58 -7.20 0.44
CA ASP A 197 4.44 -8.38 0.25
C ASP A 197 5.27 -8.37 -1.05
N PRO A 198 6.04 -7.30 -1.36
CA PRO A 198 6.85 -7.27 -2.55
C PRO A 198 8.04 -8.23 -2.42
N SER A 199 8.34 -8.98 -3.48
CA SER A 199 9.41 -9.98 -3.51
C SER A 199 10.69 -9.48 -4.21
N ARG A 200 10.70 -8.22 -4.66
CA ARG A 200 11.83 -7.62 -5.38
C ARG A 200 11.98 -6.14 -5.06
N ILE A 201 13.24 -5.69 -5.01
CA ILE A 201 13.59 -4.28 -4.90
C ILE A 201 14.50 -3.88 -6.07
N LEU A 202 14.05 -2.87 -6.82
CA LEU A 202 14.84 -2.12 -7.79
C LEU A 202 15.06 -0.70 -7.29
N SER A 203 16.26 -0.16 -7.44
CA SER A 203 16.57 1.19 -6.96
C SER A 203 17.56 1.89 -7.87
N SER A 204 17.52 3.22 -7.93
CA SER A 204 18.67 3.97 -8.43
C SER A 204 19.89 3.69 -7.53
N PRO A 205 21.11 3.55 -8.08
CA PRO A 205 22.32 3.31 -7.30
C PRO A 205 22.71 4.47 -6.37
N TRP A 206 22.09 5.66 -6.50
CA TRP A 206 22.44 6.81 -5.67
C TRP A 206 22.09 6.59 -4.20
N LYS A 207 22.98 7.05 -3.31
CA LYS A 207 22.96 6.73 -1.88
C LYS A 207 21.59 6.93 -1.23
N ARG A 208 20.95 8.07 -1.46
CA ARG A 208 19.61 8.37 -0.92
C ARG A 208 18.52 7.38 -1.33
N CYS A 209 18.53 6.84 -2.56
CA CYS A 209 17.56 5.84 -2.99
C CYS A 209 17.83 4.50 -2.29
N ARG A 210 19.09 4.05 -2.29
CA ARG A 210 19.48 2.82 -1.60
C ARG A 210 19.15 2.87 -0.10
N THR A 211 19.56 3.92 0.60
CA THR A 211 19.28 4.10 2.03
C THR A 211 17.79 4.27 2.35
N THR A 212 16.96 4.67 1.38
CA THR A 212 15.50 4.75 1.61
C THR A 212 14.89 3.36 1.75
N VAL A 213 15.28 2.40 0.90
CA VAL A 213 14.69 1.05 0.86
C VAL A 213 15.45 0.03 1.71
N GLU A 214 16.64 0.38 2.19
CA GLU A 214 17.51 -0.50 2.96
C GLU A 214 16.88 -1.08 4.23
N PRO A 215 16.10 -0.33 5.05
CA PRO A 215 15.41 -0.91 6.20
C PRO A 215 14.46 -2.05 5.81
N PHE A 216 13.62 -1.81 4.79
CA PHE A 216 12.69 -2.82 4.29
C PHE A 216 13.43 -4.00 3.66
N ALA A 217 14.48 -3.75 2.87
CA ALA A 217 15.30 -4.79 2.26
C ALA A 217 15.88 -5.75 3.31
N LYS A 218 16.36 -5.21 4.43
CA LYS A 218 16.91 -6.01 5.53
C LYS A 218 15.83 -6.85 6.22
N GLU A 219 14.68 -6.25 6.53
CA GLU A 219 13.57 -6.93 7.21
C GLU A 219 12.97 -8.05 6.35
N ALA A 220 12.78 -7.78 5.06
CA ALA A 220 12.24 -8.75 4.10
C ALA A 220 13.28 -9.77 3.59
N GLY A 221 14.57 -9.63 3.95
CA GLY A 221 15.64 -10.49 3.46
C GLY A 221 15.87 -10.39 1.94
N LEU A 222 15.65 -9.22 1.35
CA LEU A 222 15.71 -8.99 -0.10
C LEU A 222 16.94 -8.20 -0.53
N ASP A 223 17.51 -8.57 -1.67
CA ASP A 223 18.58 -7.81 -2.31
C ASP A 223 18.06 -6.55 -3.03
N VAL A 224 18.78 -5.44 -2.87
CA VAL A 224 18.52 -4.21 -3.63
C VAL A 224 19.27 -4.24 -4.96
N ARG A 225 18.57 -4.58 -6.04
CA ARG A 225 19.13 -4.52 -7.40
C ARG A 225 19.13 -3.08 -7.91
N THR A 226 20.24 -2.63 -8.49
CA THR A 226 20.36 -1.23 -8.94
C THR A 226 20.26 -1.07 -10.46
N LYS A 227 19.71 0.07 -10.90
CA LYS A 227 19.58 0.46 -12.31
C LYS A 227 20.00 1.92 -12.50
N ALA A 228 21.00 2.17 -13.36
CA ALA A 228 21.52 3.51 -13.62
C ALA A 228 20.48 4.39 -14.33
N GLU A 229 19.58 3.76 -15.08
CA GLU A 229 18.44 4.36 -15.80
C GLU A 229 17.43 5.01 -14.84
N LEU A 230 17.41 4.61 -13.57
CA LEU A 230 16.54 5.21 -12.54
C LEU A 230 17.19 6.43 -11.85
N THR A 231 18.40 6.84 -12.25
CA THR A 231 19.06 8.03 -11.70
C THR A 231 18.60 9.30 -12.40
N GLU A 232 18.74 10.47 -11.76
CA GLU A 232 18.44 11.75 -12.44
C GLU A 232 19.33 11.94 -13.68
N ALA A 233 20.61 11.54 -13.62
CA ALA A 233 21.54 11.67 -14.74
C ALA A 233 21.22 10.69 -15.88
N GLY A 234 20.92 9.43 -15.57
CA GLY A 234 20.57 8.41 -16.57
C GLY A 234 19.24 8.72 -17.25
N HIS A 235 18.26 9.22 -16.49
CA HIS A 235 16.99 9.70 -17.04
C HIS A 235 17.18 10.93 -17.92
N ALA A 236 17.98 11.92 -17.50
CA ALA A 236 18.24 13.11 -18.31
C ALA A 236 18.99 12.81 -19.62
N ASP A 237 19.91 11.84 -19.61
CA ASP A 237 20.62 11.39 -20.82
C ASP A 237 19.68 10.66 -21.79
N ARG A 238 18.92 9.66 -21.30
CA ARG A 238 18.04 8.81 -22.15
C ARG A 238 16.75 8.43 -21.42
N PRO A 239 15.71 9.29 -21.44
CA PRO A 239 14.42 9.00 -20.79
C PRO A 239 13.76 7.71 -21.31
N SER A 240 13.97 7.35 -22.59
CA SER A 240 13.44 6.12 -23.18
C SER A 240 14.00 4.85 -22.51
N ARG A 241 15.23 4.86 -22.00
CA ARG A 241 15.79 3.73 -21.24
C ARG A 241 15.16 3.61 -19.87
N THR A 242 14.84 4.73 -19.22
CA THR A 242 14.03 4.73 -17.99
C THR A 242 12.65 4.13 -18.26
N ALA A 243 11.96 4.58 -19.32
CA ALA A 243 10.66 4.04 -19.71
C ALA A 243 10.72 2.52 -19.93
N ALA A 244 11.72 2.03 -20.68
CA ALA A 244 11.91 0.60 -20.91
C ALA A 244 12.12 -0.22 -19.62
N VAL A 245 12.77 0.36 -18.58
CA VAL A 245 12.87 -0.29 -17.26
C VAL A 245 11.50 -0.39 -16.59
N VAL A 246 10.70 0.68 -16.63
CA VAL A 246 9.36 0.73 -16.03
C VAL A 246 8.42 -0.21 -16.75
N GLU A 247 8.37 -0.15 -18.08
CA GLU A 247 7.53 -1.00 -18.94
C GLU A 247 7.86 -2.48 -18.72
N ARG A 248 9.14 -2.83 -18.58
CA ARG A 248 9.54 -4.20 -18.20
C ARG A 248 8.99 -4.61 -16.83
N VAL A 249 9.07 -3.73 -15.82
CA VAL A 249 8.53 -4.02 -14.49
C VAL A 249 7.02 -4.24 -14.53
N MET A 250 6.28 -3.42 -15.31
CA MET A 250 4.84 -3.59 -15.51
C MET A 250 4.52 -4.91 -16.21
N HIS A 251 5.22 -5.22 -17.29
CA HIS A 251 5.01 -6.44 -18.07
C HIS A 251 5.37 -7.71 -17.28
N GLU A 252 6.42 -7.69 -16.47
CA GLU A 252 6.79 -8.84 -15.63
C GLU A 252 5.71 -9.17 -14.59
N ALA A 253 4.86 -8.20 -14.22
CA ALA A 253 3.78 -8.37 -13.25
C ALA A 253 4.24 -9.13 -11.99
N ARG A 254 5.38 -8.70 -11.43
CA ARG A 254 5.93 -9.21 -10.17
C ARG A 254 5.87 -8.14 -9.09
N ALA A 255 5.50 -8.55 -7.88
CA ALA A 255 5.43 -7.64 -6.74
C ALA A 255 6.80 -6.98 -6.48
N THR A 256 6.94 -5.69 -6.79
CA THR A 256 8.24 -5.02 -6.93
C THR A 256 8.22 -3.60 -6.36
N VAL A 257 9.19 -3.26 -5.53
CA VAL A 257 9.49 -1.87 -5.14
C VAL A 257 10.48 -1.27 -6.15
N VAL A 258 10.18 -0.07 -6.67
CA VAL A 258 11.05 0.70 -7.57
C VAL A 258 11.37 2.06 -6.94
N CYS A 259 12.58 2.21 -6.38
CA CYS A 259 13.00 3.46 -5.75
C CYS A 259 13.73 4.41 -6.70
N THR A 260 13.26 5.66 -6.77
CA THR A 260 13.70 6.65 -7.77
C THR A 260 13.67 8.10 -7.25
N HIS A 261 13.90 9.06 -8.15
CA HIS A 261 13.98 10.50 -7.87
C HIS A 261 12.80 11.25 -8.49
N ARG A 262 12.51 12.44 -7.94
CA ARG A 262 11.45 13.33 -8.46
C ARG A 262 11.55 13.61 -9.97
N PRO A 263 12.71 13.97 -10.55
CA PRO A 263 12.79 14.28 -12.00
C PRO A 263 12.47 13.10 -12.91
N VAL A 264 12.55 11.87 -12.41
CA VAL A 264 12.28 10.63 -13.15
C VAL A 264 10.79 10.31 -13.17
N LEU A 265 10.02 10.81 -12.19
CA LEU A 265 8.60 10.51 -12.00
C LEU A 265 7.73 10.83 -13.23
N PRO A 266 7.89 11.95 -13.98
CA PRO A 266 7.06 12.21 -15.15
C PRO A 266 7.06 11.06 -16.16
N THR A 267 8.24 10.49 -16.47
CA THR A 267 8.36 9.35 -17.39
C THR A 267 7.73 8.08 -16.81
N ILE A 268 7.87 7.85 -15.50
CA ILE A 268 7.24 6.70 -14.84
C ILE A 268 5.72 6.82 -14.90
N ILE A 269 5.17 7.97 -14.52
CA ILE A 269 3.72 8.23 -14.51
C ILE A 269 3.14 8.07 -15.92
N GLU A 270 3.83 8.56 -16.94
CA GLU A 270 3.41 8.40 -18.33
C GLU A 270 3.45 6.93 -18.79
N SER A 271 4.50 6.19 -18.41
CA SER A 271 4.58 4.75 -18.72
C SER A 271 3.45 3.95 -18.04
N VAL A 272 3.15 4.29 -16.78
CA VAL A 272 2.05 3.67 -16.02
C VAL A 272 0.70 4.03 -16.63
N ARG A 273 0.50 5.29 -17.05
CA ARG A 273 -0.75 5.76 -17.67
C ARG A 273 -1.12 4.93 -18.90
N ARG A 274 -0.14 4.58 -19.73
CA ARG A 274 -0.35 3.78 -20.96
C ARG A 274 -0.90 2.38 -20.71
N VAL A 275 -0.59 1.79 -19.54
CA VAL A 275 -1.03 0.44 -19.15
C VAL A 275 -2.13 0.47 -18.10
N SER A 276 -2.65 1.65 -17.75
CA SER A 276 -3.70 1.78 -16.73
C SER A 276 -5.09 1.66 -17.35
N ALA A 277 -5.98 0.93 -16.69
CA ALA A 277 -7.41 1.02 -16.94
C ALA A 277 -7.88 2.47 -16.76
N ARG A 278 -8.92 2.87 -17.51
CA ARG A 278 -9.39 4.27 -17.58
C ARG A 278 -9.65 4.87 -16.19
N GLY A 279 -10.27 4.11 -15.28
CA GLY A 279 -10.54 4.55 -13.91
C GLY A 279 -9.25 4.77 -13.11
N ALA A 280 -8.34 3.78 -13.12
CA ALA A 280 -7.06 3.86 -12.42
C ALA A 280 -6.19 5.04 -12.92
N ALA A 281 -6.19 5.31 -14.23
CA ALA A 281 -5.42 6.40 -14.82
C ALA A 281 -5.82 7.79 -14.30
N LEU A 282 -7.06 7.96 -13.78
CA LEU A 282 -7.54 9.23 -13.22
C LEU A 282 -6.92 9.54 -11.85
N GLU A 283 -6.51 8.51 -11.11
CA GLU A 283 -5.88 8.58 -9.79
C GLU A 283 -4.38 8.88 -9.84
N LEU A 284 -3.77 8.81 -11.03
CA LEU A 284 -2.37 9.15 -11.21
C LEU A 284 -2.11 10.62 -10.85
N PRO A 285 -1.02 10.92 -10.11
CA PRO A 285 -0.63 12.29 -9.82
C PRO A 285 -0.39 13.07 -11.12
N ARG A 286 -0.91 14.29 -11.19
CA ARG A 286 -0.95 15.09 -12.44
C ARG A 286 0.11 16.18 -12.53
N GLN A 287 0.77 16.54 -11.43
CA GLN A 287 1.68 17.69 -11.37
C GLN A 287 2.88 17.43 -10.46
N ASP A 288 4.02 18.10 -10.74
CA ASP A 288 5.21 18.09 -9.87
C ASP A 288 4.84 18.57 -8.47
N PRO A 289 5.29 17.91 -7.39
CA PRO A 289 6.34 16.89 -7.34
C PRO A 289 5.93 15.45 -7.68
N TYR A 290 4.71 15.21 -8.17
CA TYR A 290 4.03 13.91 -8.37
C TYR A 290 3.88 13.09 -7.07
N LEU A 291 5.00 12.83 -6.40
CA LEU A 291 5.10 12.22 -5.07
C LEU A 291 5.92 13.12 -4.16
N ALA A 292 5.53 13.28 -2.90
CA ALA A 292 6.33 13.86 -1.83
C ALA A 292 7.56 12.99 -1.52
N ALA A 293 8.60 13.57 -0.89
CA ALA A 293 9.79 12.79 -0.55
C ALA A 293 9.43 11.70 0.48
N GLY A 294 9.78 10.45 0.18
CA GLY A 294 9.41 9.28 0.97
C GLY A 294 8.02 8.71 0.65
N GLU A 295 7.23 9.32 -0.23
CA GLU A 295 5.92 8.80 -0.61
C GLU A 295 6.05 7.63 -1.60
N ALA A 296 5.20 6.63 -1.40
CA ALA A 296 5.01 5.46 -2.24
C ALA A 296 3.74 5.62 -3.09
N LEU A 297 3.82 5.25 -4.36
CA LEU A 297 2.68 5.05 -5.26
C LEU A 297 2.54 3.55 -5.51
N VAL A 298 1.46 2.95 -5.01
CA VAL A 298 1.19 1.52 -5.17
C VAL A 298 0.29 1.35 -6.38
N LEU A 299 0.74 0.52 -7.32
CA LEU A 299 0.04 0.20 -8.56
C LEU A 299 -0.44 -1.24 -8.49
N HIS A 300 -1.75 -1.44 -8.44
CA HIS A 300 -2.37 -2.75 -8.45
C HIS A 300 -2.48 -3.22 -9.89
N THR A 301 -1.60 -4.12 -10.26
CA THR A 301 -1.43 -4.58 -11.64
C THR A 301 -2.00 -5.97 -11.79
N THR A 302 -2.79 -6.25 -12.81
CA THR A 302 -3.28 -7.61 -13.12
C THR A 302 -2.11 -8.49 -13.60
N PRO A 303 -2.25 -9.83 -13.60
CA PRO A 303 -1.26 -10.72 -14.21
C PRO A 303 -0.97 -10.42 -15.68
N SER A 304 -1.93 -9.81 -16.40
CA SER A 304 -1.79 -9.35 -17.78
C SER A 304 -1.03 -8.01 -17.94
N GLY A 305 -0.61 -7.38 -16.84
CA GLY A 305 0.16 -6.14 -16.86
C GLY A 305 -0.66 -4.85 -16.88
N SER A 306 -1.98 -4.93 -16.68
CA SER A 306 -2.88 -3.76 -16.63
C SER A 306 -2.98 -3.20 -15.22
N VAL A 307 -2.83 -1.89 -15.04
CA VAL A 307 -3.00 -1.23 -13.73
C VAL A 307 -4.48 -0.90 -13.50
N VAL A 308 -5.10 -1.52 -12.51
CA VAL A 308 -6.55 -1.48 -12.25
C VAL A 308 -6.93 -0.71 -10.98
N ALA A 309 -5.96 -0.38 -10.13
CA ALA A 309 -6.12 0.56 -9.02
C ALA A 309 -4.78 1.20 -8.64
N ILE A 310 -4.84 2.40 -8.07
CA ILE A 310 -3.67 3.17 -7.67
C ILE A 310 -3.94 3.81 -6.32
N GLU A 311 -2.97 3.75 -5.41
CA GLU A 311 -3.03 4.43 -4.12
C GLU A 311 -1.68 5.05 -3.74
N ARG A 312 -1.72 6.01 -2.81
CA ARG A 312 -0.57 6.81 -2.41
C ARG A 312 -0.40 6.83 -0.90
N HIS A 313 0.80 6.53 -0.44
CA HIS A 313 1.11 6.44 0.97
C HIS A 313 2.38 7.19 1.31
N LEU A 314 2.26 8.17 2.19
CA LEU A 314 3.41 8.82 2.80
C LEU A 314 3.63 8.18 4.19
N PRO A 315 4.82 7.64 4.50
CA PRO A 315 5.09 7.10 5.83
C PRO A 315 4.89 8.19 6.88
N ASN A 316 4.16 7.84 7.93
CA ASN A 316 3.93 8.69 9.07
C ASN A 316 5.12 8.59 10.02
N ILE A 317 5.69 9.72 10.41
CA ILE A 317 6.93 9.77 11.21
C ILE A 317 6.72 10.47 12.57
N GLY A 318 5.46 10.70 12.96
CA GLY A 318 5.09 11.48 14.14
C GLY A 318 5.19 12.98 13.89
#